data_AF-A0A1Z8ABP1-F1
#
_entry.id   AF-A0A1Z8ABP1-F1
#
_cell.length_a   1.000
_cell.length_b   1.000
_cell.length_c   1.000
_cell.angle_alpha   90.00
_cell.angle_beta   90.00
_cell.angle_gamma   90.00
#
_symmetry.space_group_name_H-M   'P 1'
#
loop_
_entity.id
_entity.type
_entity.pdbx_description
1 polymer ?
#
loop_
_entity_poly.entity_id
_entity_poly.type
_entity_poly.pdbx_seq_one_letter_code
_entity_poly.pdbx_strand_id
1 'polypeptide(L)'
;MKFLILLILVLAGGYMFPQVYEQVDGPCQSVEKKLVRDNTENGLENSIISNVALAISNGDLGERIADDKFPNLPSRLGCLAVYYNMPEGKS
;
A
#
# COMPACT_ATOMS: atom_id res chain seq x y z
N MET A 1 0.80 -23.76 -21.45
CA MET A 1 1.46 -24.06 -20.15
C MET A 1 2.49 -22.99 -19.77
N LYS A 2 3.52 -22.71 -20.58
CA LYS A 2 4.52 -21.66 -20.29
C LYS A 2 3.93 -20.27 -20.01
N PHE A 3 2.91 -19.87 -20.77
CA PHE A 3 2.21 -18.58 -20.56
C PHE A 3 1.39 -18.52 -19.27
N LEU A 4 0.80 -19.64 -18.83
CA LEU A 4 0.05 -19.69 -17.57
C LEU A 4 1.00 -19.54 -16.38
N ILE A 5 2.17 -20.19 -16.43
CA ILE A 5 3.21 -20.07 -15.40
C ILE A 5 3.71 -18.63 -15.31
N LEU A 6 3.99 -18.00 -16.46
CA LEU A 6 4.38 -16.58 -16.53
C LEU A 6 3.32 -15.66 -15.94
N LEU A 7 2.05 -15.88 -16.25
CA LEU A 7 0.95 -15.08 -15.73
C LEU A 7 0.84 -15.18 -14.20
N ILE A 8 0.96 -16.39 -13.65
CA ILE A 8 0.93 -16.61 -12.19
C ILE A 8 2.11 -15.90 -11.51
N LEU A 9 3.32 -15.96 -12.09
CA LEU A 9 4.48 -15.27 -11.54
C LEU A 9 4.31 -13.76 -11.53
N VAL A 10 3.74 -13.18 -12.58
CA VAL A 10 3.47 -11.74 -12.65
C VAL A 10 2.43 -11.32 -11.61
N LEU A 11 1.35 -12.10 -11.46
CA LEU A 11 0.30 -11.81 -10.46
C LEU A 11 0.83 -11.95 -9.03
N ALA A 12 1.61 -13.00 -8.75
CA ALA A 12 2.24 -13.18 -7.45
C ALA A 12 3.24 -12.06 -7.15
N GLY A 13 4.04 -11.67 -8.14
CA GLY A 13 4.96 -10.55 -8.05
C GLY A 13 4.22 -9.24 -7.76
N GLY A 14 3.17 -8.91 -8.50
CA GLY A 14 2.36 -7.72 -8.27
C GLY A 14 1.67 -7.72 -6.89
N TYR A 15 1.20 -8.86 -6.41
CA TYR A 15 0.60 -8.94 -5.08
C TYR A 15 1.63 -8.76 -3.95
N MET A 16 2.81 -9.37 -4.09
CA MET A 16 3.88 -9.34 -3.08
C MET A 16 4.71 -8.04 -3.12
N PHE A 17 4.76 -7.36 -4.27
CA PHE A 17 5.63 -6.21 -4.48
C PHE A 17 5.45 -5.10 -3.44
N PRO A 18 4.22 -4.63 -3.10
CA PRO A 18 4.06 -3.57 -2.11
C PRO A 18 4.55 -3.96 -0.72
N GLN A 19 4.34 -5.22 -0.32
CA GLN A 19 4.76 -5.75 0.97
C GLN A 19 6.29 -5.82 1.08
N VAL A 20 6.94 -6.28 0.01
CA VAL A 20 8.41 -6.40 -0.08
C VAL A 20 9.08 -5.03 -0.18
N TYR A 21 8.54 -4.15 -1.03
CA TYR A 21 9.10 -2.81 -1.26
C TYR A 21 9.01 -1.94 -0.01
N GLU A 22 7.84 -1.95 0.64
CA GLU A 22 7.63 -1.19 1.88
C GLU A 22 8.16 -1.92 3.12
N GLN A 23 8.62 -3.18 3.04
CA GLN A 23 9.08 -3.96 4.21
C GLN A 23 8.03 -4.01 5.34
N VAL A 24 6.86 -4.55 5.03
CA VAL A 24 5.70 -4.69 5.94
C VAL A 24 5.01 -6.02 5.75
N ASP A 25 4.22 -6.44 6.74
CA ASP A 25 3.61 -7.77 6.79
C ASP A 25 2.28 -7.88 6.00
N GLY A 26 1.79 -6.78 5.43
CA GLY A 26 0.53 -6.80 4.69
C GLY A 26 0.29 -5.67 3.68
N PRO A 27 -0.63 -5.87 2.73
CA PRO A 27 -0.92 -4.89 1.68
C PRO A 27 -1.49 -3.57 2.24
N CYS A 28 -2.34 -3.62 3.27
CA CYS A 28 -2.88 -2.39 3.88
C CYS A 28 -1.82 -1.59 4.66
N GLN A 29 -0.88 -2.27 5.30
CA GLN A 29 0.28 -1.61 5.92
C GLN A 29 1.17 -0.95 4.86
N SER A 30 1.29 -1.54 3.66
CA SER A 30 2.09 -0.95 2.58
C SER A 30 1.48 0.35 2.06
N VAL A 31 0.15 0.47 2.05
CA VAL A 31 -0.57 1.70 1.74
C VAL A 31 -0.26 2.79 2.75
N GLU A 32 -0.33 2.47 4.05
CA GLU A 32 -0.02 3.41 5.13
C GLU A 32 1.44 3.89 5.04
N LYS A 33 2.38 2.97 4.79
CA LYS A 33 3.79 3.33 4.68
C LYS A 33 4.09 4.18 3.44
N LYS A 34 3.48 3.87 2.29
CA LYS A 34 3.57 4.70 1.08
C LYS A 34 3.00 6.09 1.32
N LEU A 35 1.88 6.20 2.04
CA LEU A 35 1.28 7.48 2.42
C LEU A 35 2.22 8.30 3.33
N VAL A 36 2.84 7.66 4.32
CA VAL A 36 3.86 8.28 5.18
C VAL A 36 5.06 8.78 4.37
N ARG A 37 5.59 7.95 3.46
CA ARG A 37 6.71 8.34 2.59
C ARG A 37 6.34 9.55 1.73
N ASP A 38 5.21 9.50 1.03
CA ASP A 38 4.76 10.58 0.14
C ASP A 38 4.56 11.91 0.91
N ASN A 39 3.98 11.87 2.11
CA ASN A 39 3.85 13.07 2.95
C ASN A 39 5.20 13.62 3.47
N THR A 40 6.17 12.73 3.71
CA THR A 40 7.51 13.12 4.16
C THR A 40 8.32 13.75 3.01
N GLU A 41 8.25 13.16 1.81
CA GLU A 41 8.94 13.66 0.61
C GLU A 41 8.35 15.00 0.12
N ASN A 42 7.03 15.21 0.26
CA ASN A 42 6.38 16.48 -0.10
C ASN A 42 6.55 17.60 0.96
N GLY A 43 7.43 17.43 1.96
CA GLY A 43 7.89 18.52 2.83
C GLY A 43 6.95 18.89 3.99
N LEU A 44 6.06 17.99 4.41
CA LEU A 44 5.18 18.25 5.56
C LEU A 44 5.94 18.01 6.89
N GLU A 45 6.57 19.05 7.45
CA GLU A 45 7.33 19.00 8.73
C GLU A 45 6.50 18.58 9.95
N ASN A 46 5.16 18.66 9.89
CA ASN A 46 4.25 18.18 10.96
C ASN A 46 4.07 16.65 10.99
N SER A 47 4.78 15.91 10.13
CA SER A 47 4.50 14.51 9.82
C SER A 47 5.01 13.49 10.85
N ILE A 48 5.96 13.79 11.74
CA ILE A 48 6.53 12.74 12.61
C ILE A 48 5.47 12.07 13.51
N ILE A 49 4.57 12.85 14.11
CA ILE A 49 3.51 12.32 14.99
C ILE A 49 2.45 11.56 14.17
N SER A 50 2.08 12.10 13.00
CA SER A 50 1.14 11.44 12.09
C SER A 50 1.72 10.16 11.48
N ASN A 51 3.01 10.15 11.17
CA ASN A 51 3.74 9.02 10.61
C ASN A 51 3.90 7.90 11.63
N VAL A 52 4.11 8.24 12.90
CA VAL A 52 4.12 7.27 14.00
C VAL A 52 2.72 6.69 14.23
N ALA A 53 1.68 7.52 14.23
CA ALA A 53 0.30 7.04 14.35
C ALA A 53 -0.10 6.11 13.19
N LEU A 54 0.32 6.44 11.96
CA LEU A 54 0.11 5.64 10.76
C LEU A 54 0.94 4.35 10.78
N ALA A 55 2.17 4.38 11.27
CA ALA A 55 2.99 3.17 11.41
C ALA A 55 2.46 2.20 12.49
N ILE A 56 1.79 2.71 13.52
CA ILE A 56 1.20 1.90 14.60
C ILE A 56 -0.18 1.35 14.22
N SER A 57 -0.86 1.97 13.24
CA SER A 57 -2.18 1.57 12.72
C SER A 57 -2.26 0.10 12.30
N ASN A 58 -1.11 -0.54 12.01
CA ASN A 58 -1.02 -1.96 11.62
C ASN A 58 -1.92 -2.32 10.42
N GLY A 59 -2.28 -1.35 9.57
CA GLY A 59 -3.14 -1.54 8.42
C GLY A 59 -4.61 -1.18 8.60
N ASP A 60 -5.08 -0.79 9.80
CA ASP A 60 -6.50 -0.43 10.05
C ASP A 60 -6.94 0.79 9.23
N LEU A 61 -6.11 1.83 9.17
CA LEU A 61 -6.38 3.00 8.35
C LEU A 61 -6.31 2.65 6.86
N GLY A 62 -5.33 1.84 6.45
CA GLY A 62 -5.22 1.33 5.09
C GLY A 62 -6.49 0.58 4.65
N GLU A 63 -7.04 -0.25 5.54
CA GLU A 63 -8.30 -0.98 5.35
C GLU A 63 -9.49 -0.04 5.20
N ARG A 64 -9.62 0.97 6.07
CA ARG A 64 -10.69 1.98 5.94
C ARG A 64 -10.62 2.75 4.62
N ILE A 65 -9.42 3.14 4.18
CA ILE A 65 -9.24 3.83 2.89
C ILE A 65 -9.60 2.91 1.72
N ALA A 66 -9.23 1.63 1.83
CA ALA A 66 -9.57 0.62 0.83
C ALA A 66 -11.07 0.37 0.75
N ASP A 67 -11.75 0.25 1.89
CA ASP A 67 -13.19 0.02 1.94
C ASP A 67 -13.98 1.24 1.42
N ASP A 68 -13.50 2.47 1.66
CA ASP A 68 -14.10 3.69 1.12
C ASP A 68 -13.95 3.79 -0.41
N LYS A 69 -12.74 3.55 -0.94
CA LYS A 69 -12.46 3.66 -2.38
C LYS A 69 -12.94 2.47 -3.19
N PHE A 70 -12.95 1.28 -2.59
CA PHE A 70 -13.23 0.02 -3.25
C PHE A 70 -14.16 -0.85 -2.40
N PRO A 71 -15.42 -0.41 -2.15
CA PRO A 71 -16.34 -1.09 -1.23
C PRO A 71 -16.75 -2.50 -1.65
N ASN A 72 -16.56 -2.84 -2.94
CA ASN A 72 -16.88 -4.16 -3.49
C ASN A 72 -15.68 -5.13 -3.51
N LEU A 73 -14.51 -4.69 -3.05
CA LEU A 73 -13.30 -5.51 -3.02
C LEU A 73 -12.96 -5.91 -1.58
N PRO A 74 -12.43 -7.12 -1.35
CA PRO A 74 -11.84 -7.46 -0.06
C PRO A 74 -10.75 -6.47 0.30
N SER A 75 -10.67 -6.05 1.55
CA SER A 75 -9.81 -4.95 1.99
C SER A 75 -8.34 -5.14 1.60
N ARG A 76 -7.81 -6.38 1.61
CA ARG A 76 -6.45 -6.67 1.11
C ARG A 76 -6.23 -6.32 -0.37
N LEU A 77 -7.21 -6.62 -1.23
CA LEU A 77 -7.15 -6.28 -2.65
C LEU A 77 -7.47 -4.81 -2.90
N GLY A 78 -8.38 -4.23 -2.10
CA GLY A 78 -8.64 -2.80 -2.10
C GLY A 78 -7.37 -2.01 -1.75
N CYS A 79 -6.66 -2.40 -0.70
CA CYS A 79 -5.38 -1.81 -0.32
C CYS A 79 -4.33 -1.95 -1.43
N LEU A 80 -4.26 -3.11 -2.09
CA LEU A 80 -3.37 -3.28 -3.25
C LEU A 80 -3.73 -2.31 -4.39
N ALA A 81 -5.02 -2.17 -4.71
CA ALA A 81 -5.48 -1.24 -5.73
C ALA A 81 -5.20 0.22 -5.35
N VAL A 82 -5.40 0.58 -4.08
CA VAL A 82 -5.06 1.91 -3.54
C VAL A 82 -3.56 2.18 -3.67
N TYR A 83 -2.70 1.21 -3.33
CA TYR A 83 -1.25 1.35 -3.40
C TYR A 83 -0.76 1.68 -4.82
N TYR A 84 -1.31 1.00 -5.82
CA TYR A 84 -0.95 1.21 -7.22
C TYR A 84 -1.58 2.45 -7.84
N ASN A 85 -2.72 2.91 -7.31
CA ASN A 85 -3.39 4.12 -7.78
C ASN A 85 -2.86 5.39 -7.09
N MET A 86 -2.11 5.25 -5.98
CA MET A 86 -1.40 6.37 -5.37
C MET A 86 -0.19 6.78 -6.23
N PRO A 87 -0.05 8.07 -6.58
CA PRO A 87 1.12 8.55 -7.29
C PRO A 87 2.40 8.18 -6.53
N GLU A 88 3.45 7.84 -7.26
CA GLU A 88 4.79 7.75 -6.68
C GLU A 88 5.18 9.18 -6.29
N GLY A 89 5.60 9.40 -5.04
CA GLY A 89 6.14 10.68 -4.61
C GLY A 89 7.19 11.14 -5.62
N LYS A 90 7.11 12.40 -6.05
CA LYS A 90 8.08 12.92 -7.01
C LYS A 90 9.44 12.99 -6.33
N SER A 91 10.37 12.16 -6.80
CA SER A 91 11.81 12.32 -6.58
C SER A 91 12.30 13.66 -7.10
#